data_AF-A0AB37WK05-F1
#
_entry.id   AF-A0AB37WK05-F1
#
_cell.length_a   1.000
_cell.length_b   1.000
_cell.length_c   1.000
_cell.angle_alpha   90.00
_cell.angle_beta   90.00
_cell.angle_gamma   90.00
#
_symmetry.space_group_name_H-M   'P 1'
#
loop_
_entity.id
_entity.type
_entity.pdbx_description
1 polymer ?
#
loop_
_entity_poly.entity_id
_entity_poly.type
_entity_poly.pdbx_seq_one_letter_code
_entity_poly.pdbx_strand_id
1 'polypeptide(L)'
;MSIRINATVQEARTAANHSQEQWDRFYFITKDEARQLAEAHPDWKRWILIPANEKEQMLERINTRLRAEGIPPVEMIILKWRVSQLLRDIQRKYGMCIGARLW
;
A
#
# COMPACT_ATOMS: atom_id res chain seq x y z
N MET A 1 -3.13 -12.59 -11.34
CA MET A 1 -4.33 -13.04 -10.58
C MET A 1 -5.35 -11.90 -10.40
N SER A 2 -6.61 -12.16 -10.01
CA SER A 2 -7.59 -11.10 -9.68
C SER A 2 -8.01 -11.10 -8.21
N ILE A 3 -7.75 -10.01 -7.47
CA ILE A 3 -8.26 -9.81 -6.10
C ILE A 3 -9.30 -8.69 -6.07
N ARG A 4 -10.38 -8.89 -5.30
CA ARG A 4 -11.43 -7.89 -5.12
C ARG A 4 -11.00 -6.82 -4.13
N ILE A 5 -11.54 -5.61 -4.24
CA ILE A 5 -11.19 -4.49 -3.34
C ILE A 5 -11.58 -4.75 -1.87
N ASN A 6 -12.60 -5.58 -1.65
CA ASN A 6 -13.09 -5.99 -0.33
C ASN A 6 -12.53 -7.35 0.12
N ALA A 7 -11.53 -7.87 -0.59
CA ALA A 7 -10.86 -9.09 -0.16
C ALA A 7 -10.24 -8.90 1.23
N THR A 8 -10.26 -9.97 2.01
CA THR A 8 -9.65 -10.07 3.32
C THR A 8 -8.13 -10.07 3.23
N VAL A 9 -7.45 -9.80 4.35
CA VAL A 9 -5.99 -9.91 4.45
C VAL A 9 -5.51 -11.30 4.06
N GLN A 10 -6.24 -12.34 4.47
CA GLN A 10 -5.88 -13.73 4.17
C GLN A 10 -5.95 -14.02 2.66
N GLU A 11 -7.00 -13.58 1.98
CA GLU A 11 -7.12 -13.74 0.52
C GLU A 11 -5.99 -12.99 -0.23
N ALA A 12 -5.66 -11.78 0.22
CA ALA A 12 -4.57 -10.99 -0.36
C ALA A 12 -3.19 -11.64 -0.16
N ARG A 13 -2.95 -12.20 1.03
CA ARG A 13 -1.73 -12.92 1.35
C ARG A 13 -1.57 -14.19 0.52
N THR A 14 -2.64 -14.99 0.42
CA THR A 14 -2.66 -16.18 -0.43
C THR A 14 -2.41 -15.81 -1.89
N ALA A 15 -3.06 -14.76 -2.41
CA ALA A 15 -2.86 -14.31 -3.79
C ALA A 15 -1.44 -13.78 -4.06
N ALA A 16 -0.76 -13.25 -3.05
CA ALA A 16 0.65 -12.83 -3.11
C ALA A 16 1.65 -13.99 -2.97
N ASN A 17 1.18 -15.21 -2.65
CA ASN A 17 2.03 -16.37 -2.33
C ASN A 17 3.03 -16.08 -1.20
N HIS A 18 2.56 -15.38 -0.15
CA HIS A 18 3.40 -15.01 1.00
C HIS A 18 3.08 -15.87 2.24
N SER A 19 4.12 -16.27 2.96
CA SER A 19 4.01 -16.72 4.35
C SER A 19 3.55 -15.55 5.25
N GLN A 20 3.29 -15.82 6.53
CA GLN A 20 2.91 -14.77 7.48
C GLN A 20 4.03 -13.74 7.64
N GLU A 21 5.27 -14.18 7.88
CA GLU A 21 6.44 -13.31 8.04
C GLU A 21 6.72 -12.48 6.78
N GLN A 22 6.61 -13.09 5.60
CA GLN A 22 6.78 -12.39 4.32
C GLN A 22 5.72 -11.30 4.13
N TRP A 23 4.48 -11.60 4.53
CA TRP A 23 3.38 -10.67 4.46
C TRP A 23 3.54 -9.49 5.43
N ASP A 24 4.02 -9.76 6.65
CA ASP A 24 4.29 -8.72 7.64
C ASP A 24 5.44 -7.82 7.16
N ARG A 25 6.44 -8.40 6.49
CA ARG A 25 7.50 -7.60 5.88
C ARG A 25 6.99 -6.73 4.72
N PHE A 26 6.18 -7.30 3.83
CA PHE A 26 5.49 -6.54 2.78
C PHE A 26 4.60 -5.43 3.37
N TYR A 27 3.93 -5.70 4.50
CA TYR A 27 3.14 -4.71 5.24
C TYR A 27 4.01 -3.50 5.63
N PHE A 28 5.19 -3.74 6.21
CA PHE A 28 6.09 -2.68 6.65
C PHE A 28 6.64 -1.86 5.48
N ILE A 29 7.10 -2.52 4.42
CA ILE A 29 7.63 -1.86 3.22
C ILE A 29 6.55 -0.96 2.59
N THR A 30 5.34 -1.48 2.40
CA THR A 30 4.24 -0.70 1.78
C THR A 30 3.77 0.47 2.64
N LYS A 31 3.82 0.33 3.96
CA LYS A 31 3.46 1.41 4.89
C LYS A 31 4.43 2.59 4.79
N ASP A 32 5.72 2.31 4.66
CA ASP A 32 6.74 3.35 4.50
C ASP A 32 6.61 4.08 3.15
N GLU A 33 6.47 3.34 2.04
CA GLU A 33 6.24 3.94 0.70
C GLU A 33 4.95 4.78 0.65
N ALA A 34 3.85 4.28 1.22
CA ALA A 34 2.58 5.02 1.23
C ALA A 34 2.65 6.30 2.08
N ARG A 35 3.43 6.29 3.17
CA ARG A 35 3.68 7.48 3.98
C ARG A 35 4.48 8.53 3.18
N GLN A 36 5.59 8.12 2.58
CA GLN A 36 6.43 9.01 1.76
C GLN A 36 5.62 9.62 0.60
N LEU A 37 4.79 8.81 -0.06
CA LEU A 37 3.90 9.29 -1.11
C LEU A 37 2.90 10.33 -0.59
N ALA A 38 2.27 10.08 0.56
CA ALA A 38 1.29 10.99 1.14
C ALA A 38 1.90 12.31 1.62
N GLU A 39 3.15 12.29 2.09
CA GLU A 39 3.91 13.48 2.48
C GLU A 39 4.34 14.30 1.25
N ALA A 40 4.84 13.65 0.20
CA ALA A 40 5.28 14.31 -1.03
C ALA A 40 4.11 14.83 -1.90
N HIS A 41 2.99 14.12 -1.89
CA HIS A 41 1.82 14.42 -2.73
C HIS A 41 0.51 14.38 -1.91
N PRO A 42 0.22 15.44 -1.13
CA PRO A 42 -0.96 15.49 -0.25
C PRO A 42 -2.31 15.32 -0.97
N ASP A 43 -2.37 15.61 -2.26
CA ASP A 43 -3.58 15.50 -3.09
C ASP A 43 -3.86 14.07 -3.58
N TRP A 44 -2.87 13.17 -3.53
CA TRP A 44 -3.00 11.79 -4.01
C TRP A 44 -3.65 10.87 -2.96
N LYS A 45 -4.78 11.32 -2.44
CA LYS A 45 -5.52 10.67 -1.36
C LYS A 45 -6.12 9.32 -1.77
N ARG A 46 -6.30 9.05 -3.06
CA ARG A 46 -6.92 7.81 -3.56
C ARG A 46 -6.03 7.18 -4.63
N TRP A 47 -6.01 5.85 -4.71
CA TRP A 47 -5.23 5.11 -5.72
C TRP A 47 -5.47 5.61 -7.17
N ILE A 48 -6.71 5.98 -7.49
CA ILE A 48 -7.07 6.49 -8.82
C ILE A 48 -6.39 7.84 -9.16
N LEU A 49 -6.02 8.62 -8.15
CA LEU A 49 -5.36 9.93 -8.31
C LEU A 49 -3.84 9.81 -8.51
N ILE A 50 -3.25 8.66 -8.17
CA ILE A 50 -1.82 8.44 -8.37
C ILE A 50 -1.57 8.19 -9.88
N PRO A 51 -0.60 8.89 -10.51
CA PRO A 51 -0.22 8.64 -11.90
C PRO A 51 0.22 7.20 -12.16
N ALA A 52 0.09 6.73 -13.41
CA ALA A 52 0.44 5.36 -13.78
C ALA A 52 1.94 5.06 -13.60
N ASN A 53 2.80 5.98 -14.05
CA ASN A 53 4.26 5.89 -13.89
C ASN A 53 4.67 5.80 -12.41
N GLU A 54 4.01 6.55 -11.52
CA GLU A 54 4.28 6.51 -10.08
C GLU A 54 3.91 5.16 -9.45
N LYS A 55 2.81 4.54 -9.91
CA LYS A 55 2.41 3.20 -9.46
C LYS A 55 3.45 2.16 -9.88
N GLU A 56 3.93 2.23 -11.11
CA GLU A 56 4.96 1.32 -11.64
C GLU A 56 6.28 1.46 -10.88
N GLN A 57 6.74 2.69 -10.67
CA GLN A 57 7.96 2.96 -9.89
C GLN A 57 7.82 2.48 -8.44
N MET A 58 6.66 2.71 -7.81
CA MET A 58 6.38 2.20 -6.46
C MET A 58 6.43 0.66 -6.44
N LEU A 59 5.83 -0.01 -7.41
CA LEU A 59 5.86 -1.47 -7.52
C LEU A 59 7.29 -1.98 -7.67
N GLU A 60 8.10 -1.34 -8.50
CA GLU A 60 9.50 -1.70 -8.73
C GLU A 60 10.34 -1.55 -7.46
N ARG A 61 10.24 -0.41 -6.75
CA ARG A 61 10.95 -0.20 -5.48
C ARG A 61 10.58 -1.24 -4.43
N ILE A 62 9.28 -1.53 -4.29
CA ILE A 62 8.79 -2.53 -3.33
C ILE A 62 9.31 -3.92 -3.70
N ASN A 63 9.16 -4.35 -4.96
CA ASN A 63 9.60 -5.66 -5.39
C ASN A 63 11.12 -5.82 -5.33
N THR A 64 11.88 -4.73 -5.52
CA THR A 64 13.33 -4.72 -5.30
C THR A 64 13.67 -5.01 -3.83
N ARG A 65 12.99 -4.35 -2.89
CA ARG A 65 13.16 -4.59 -1.45
C ARG A 65 12.75 -6.01 -1.04
N LEU A 66 11.64 -6.52 -1.58
CA LEU A 66 11.19 -7.89 -1.33
C LEU A 66 12.20 -8.93 -1.82
N ARG A 67 12.67 -8.79 -3.07
CA ARG A 67 13.66 -9.72 -3.65
C ARG A 67 14.98 -9.71 -2.90
N ALA A 68 15.42 -8.54 -2.42
CA ALA A 68 16.64 -8.42 -1.60
C ALA A 68 16.56 -9.24 -0.31
N GLU A 69 15.34 -9.53 0.18
CA GLU A 69 15.08 -10.33 1.38
C GLU A 69 14.62 -11.77 1.04
N GLY A 70 14.69 -12.19 -0.23
CA GLY A 70 14.24 -13.52 -0.66
C GLY A 70 12.72 -13.71 -0.64
N ILE A 71 11.95 -12.62 -0.64
CA ILE A 71 10.49 -12.64 -0.62
C ILE A 71 9.95 -12.58 -2.06
N PRO A 72 8.94 -13.41 -2.43
CA PRO A 72 8.34 -13.37 -3.76
C PRO A 72 7.81 -11.95 -4.12
N PRO A 73 8.05 -11.46 -5.35
CA PRO A 73 7.50 -10.19 -5.78
C PRO A 73 5.97 -10.25 -5.87
N VAL A 74 5.32 -9.11 -5.74
CA VAL A 74 3.88 -8.97 -5.87
C VAL A 74 3.48 -8.34 -7.20
N GLU A 75 2.27 -8.65 -7.65
CA GLU A 75 1.66 -8.01 -8.82
C GLU A 75 1.06 -6.64 -8.46
N MET A 76 0.87 -5.79 -9.47
CA MET A 76 0.23 -4.47 -9.35
C MET A 76 -1.14 -4.53 -8.67
N ILE A 77 -1.89 -5.62 -8.86
CA ILE A 77 -3.21 -5.76 -8.26
C ILE A 77 -3.17 -5.93 -6.74
N ILE A 78 -2.14 -6.62 -6.21
CA ILE A 78 -1.89 -6.76 -4.78
C ILE A 78 -1.46 -5.40 -4.21
N LEU A 79 -0.58 -4.69 -4.92
CA LEU A 79 -0.17 -3.34 -4.54
C LEU A 79 -1.37 -2.38 -4.48
N LYS A 80 -2.21 -2.37 -5.52
CA LYS A 80 -3.44 -1.56 -5.58
C LYS A 80 -4.33 -1.82 -4.37
N TRP A 81 -4.61 -3.10 -4.08
CA TRP A 81 -5.44 -3.47 -2.93
C TRP A 81 -4.85 -2.91 -1.63
N ARG A 82 -3.55 -3.13 -1.44
CA ARG A 82 -2.81 -2.78 -0.23
C ARG A 82 -2.73 -1.27 0.01
N VAL A 83 -2.28 -0.52 -0.98
CA VAL A 83 -2.12 0.95 -0.89
C VAL A 83 -3.48 1.63 -0.75
N SER A 84 -4.54 1.09 -1.36
CA SER A 84 -5.91 1.60 -1.16
C SER A 84 -6.37 1.50 0.30
N GLN A 85 -5.97 0.46 1.05
CA GLN A 85 -6.23 0.39 2.50
C GLN A 85 -5.44 1.48 3.24
N LEU A 86 -4.13 1.56 2.98
CA LEU A 86 -3.23 2.49 3.67
C LEU A 86 -3.62 3.95 3.46
N LEU A 87 -3.97 4.36 2.24
CA LEU A 87 -4.42 5.72 1.97
C LEU A 87 -5.72 6.08 2.73
N ARG A 88 -6.64 5.12 2.90
CA ARG A 88 -7.84 5.32 3.73
C ARG A 88 -7.49 5.46 5.21
N ASP A 89 -6.57 4.65 5.71
CA ASP A 89 -6.12 4.72 7.11
C ASP A 89 -5.36 6.01 7.42
N ILE A 90 -4.52 6.47 6.48
CA ILE A 90 -3.83 7.77 6.54
C ILE A 90 -4.87 8.89 6.64
N GLN A 91 -5.87 8.90 5.76
CA GLN A 91 -6.94 9.90 5.81
C GLN A 91 -7.73 9.86 7.12
N ARG A 92 -8.00 8.68 7.70
CA ARG A 92 -8.70 8.59 9.00
C ARG A 92 -7.85 9.19 10.11
N LYS A 93 -6.55 8.86 10.16
CA LYS A 93 -5.64 9.38 11.18
C LYS A 93 -5.45 10.90 11.09
N TYR A 94 -5.24 11.44 9.89
CA TYR A 94 -5.05 12.88 9.70
C TYR A 94 -6.37 13.67 9.68
N GLY A 95 -7.47 13.08 9.22
CA GLY A 95 -8.81 13.66 9.26
C GLY A 95 -9.30 13.92 10.69
N MET A 96 -8.91 13.07 11.64
CA MET A 96 -9.16 13.30 13.06
C MET A 96 -8.36 14.49 13.65
N CYS A 97 -7.21 14.84 13.09
CA CYS A 97 -6.38 15.95 13.60
C CYS A 97 -6.88 17.33 13.14
N ILE A 98 -7.51 17.42 11.97
CA ILE A 98 -8.05 18.70 11.44
C ILE A 98 -9.42 19.05 12.04
N GLY A 99 -10.17 18.06 12.54
CA GLY A 99 -11.44 18.27 13.24
C GLY A 99 -11.31 18.65 14.72
N ALA A 100 -10.12 18.56 15.31
CA ALA A 100 -9.87 18.84 16.72
C ALA A 100 -9.26 20.24 16.97
N ARG A 101 -9.25 21.11 15.95
CA ARG A 101 -8.64 22.45 16.04
C ARG A 101 -9.54 23.57 15.50
N LEU A 102 -10.84 23.40 15.66
CA LEU A 102 -11.85 24.44 15.65
C LEU A 102 -12.85 24.05 16.73
N TRP A 103 -13.22 25.01 17.58
CA TRP A 103 -13.94 24.92 18.88
C TRP A 103 -13.04 24.67 20.08
#